data_AF-A0A382MZW5-F1
#
_entry.id   AF-A0A382MZW5-F1
#
_cell.length_a   1.000
_cell.length_b   1.000
_cell.length_c   1.000
_cell.angle_alpha   90.00
_cell.angle_beta   90.00
_cell.angle_gamma   90.00
#
_symmetry.space_group_name_H-M   'P 1'
#
loop_
_entity.id
_entity.type
_entity.pdbx_description
1 polymer ?
#
loop_
_entity_poly.entity_id
_entity_poly.type
_entity_poly.pdbx_seq_one_letter_code
_entity_poly.pdbx_strand_id
1 'polypeptide(L)'
;IRMEDAGRFKRGLFRYFIDVAQRAGTDLLDRRPVGLADRLRYWLGEVFVYGPLKNNLGLSHTRLAITGGAPLGENTFSFYRSIGINLKQIYGQTECSAYATRHHNGDARQDTVGPPCEGVEIRIADSGEILVKSPGNFAGYFKNPEATRETLTEDGWLRTGDAGIMTDDGHLKVIDRANDVGALNDGTLFAPQYIENKLKFFPYIREAVALGNARNYVTVFINIDLEAMGNFAERIGLSYSGYTDLSQRDEVYDLIRQNVEEVNQDLTRDSNLASSQIRRFIVLHKELDADDGELTRTRKVRREFVGEKYRKLIDALYSDQQHVEVESEVTFEDGSKGSISADLKIYSLQVEGSATGSPGTAS
;
A
#
# COMPACT_ATOMS: atom_id res chain seq x y z
N ILE A 1 20.93 -3.29 -10.92
CA ILE A 1 21.60 -4.57 -10.54
C ILE A 1 20.72 -5.20 -9.47
N ARG A 2 20.02 -6.30 -9.77
CA ARG A 2 19.19 -6.97 -8.76
C ARG A 2 20.13 -7.70 -7.81
N MET A 3 19.97 -7.51 -6.51
CA MET A 3 20.83 -8.16 -5.50
C MET A 3 20.70 -9.69 -5.53
N GLU A 4 19.58 -10.17 -6.08
CA GLU A 4 19.25 -11.57 -6.25
C GLU A 4 20.20 -12.30 -7.22
N ASP A 5 20.78 -11.58 -8.18
CA ASP A 5 21.72 -12.10 -9.19
C ASP A 5 23.15 -12.22 -8.65
N ALA A 6 23.42 -11.72 -7.45
CA ALA A 6 24.74 -11.75 -6.86
C ALA A 6 25.10 -13.13 -6.30
N GLY A 7 26.40 -13.46 -6.28
CA GLY A 7 26.88 -14.70 -5.67
C GLY A 7 26.45 -14.84 -4.19
N ARG A 8 26.29 -16.10 -3.74
CA ARG A 8 25.75 -16.44 -2.40
C ARG A 8 26.41 -15.65 -1.26
N PHE A 9 27.71 -15.43 -1.33
CA PHE A 9 28.46 -14.65 -0.33
C PHE A 9 27.98 -13.19 -0.27
N LYS A 10 27.91 -12.48 -1.41
CA LYS A 10 27.46 -11.09 -1.47
C LYS A 10 26.00 -10.96 -1.00
N ARG A 11 25.15 -11.92 -1.38
CA ARG A 11 23.74 -11.99 -0.91
C ARG A 11 23.64 -12.16 0.61
N GLY A 12 24.45 -13.05 1.18
CA GLY A 12 24.50 -13.24 2.64
C GLY A 12 24.96 -11.97 3.36
N LEU A 13 26.03 -11.33 2.86
CA LEU A 13 26.55 -10.08 3.41
C LEU A 13 25.51 -8.95 3.36
N PHE A 14 24.85 -8.80 2.21
CA PHE A 14 23.80 -7.80 2.03
C PHE A 14 22.64 -8.04 2.99
N ARG A 15 22.09 -9.26 3.06
CA ARG A 15 20.99 -9.58 3.98
C ARG A 15 21.35 -9.27 5.42
N TYR A 16 22.50 -9.76 5.88
CA TYR A 16 22.97 -9.51 7.25
C TYR A 16 23.04 -8.02 7.58
N PHE A 17 23.63 -7.21 6.70
CA PHE A 17 23.73 -5.77 6.96
C PHE A 17 22.40 -5.04 6.78
N ILE A 18 21.53 -5.43 5.84
CA ILE A 18 20.18 -4.86 5.78
C ILE A 18 19.40 -5.13 7.07
N ASP A 19 19.51 -6.33 7.66
CA ASP A 19 18.87 -6.62 8.95
C ASP A 19 19.42 -5.72 10.08
N VAL A 20 20.74 -5.45 10.07
CA VAL A 20 21.38 -4.50 11.00
C VAL A 20 20.88 -3.07 10.76
N ALA A 21 20.75 -2.65 9.50
CA ALA A 21 20.26 -1.34 9.11
C ALA A 21 18.82 -1.14 9.58
N GLN A 22 17.93 -2.12 9.35
CA GLN A 22 16.54 -2.06 9.79
C GLN A 22 16.43 -1.98 11.32
N ARG A 23 17.31 -2.69 12.04
CA ARG A 23 17.31 -2.70 13.51
C ARG A 23 17.83 -1.42 14.14
N ALA A 24 18.90 -0.83 13.59
CA ALA A 24 19.66 0.23 14.27
C ALA A 24 19.80 1.53 13.46
N GLY A 25 19.63 1.48 12.14
CA GLY A 25 19.91 2.60 11.25
C GLY A 25 19.03 3.82 11.50
N THR A 26 17.71 3.61 11.61
CA THR A 26 16.75 4.69 11.90
C THR A 26 17.02 5.31 13.26
N ASP A 27 17.30 4.51 14.30
CA ASP A 27 17.61 5.02 15.63
C ASP A 27 18.92 5.81 15.66
N LEU A 28 19.96 5.36 14.92
CA LEU A 28 21.19 6.12 14.77
C LEU A 28 20.96 7.46 14.05
N LEU A 29 20.15 7.45 12.99
CA LEU A 29 19.78 8.63 12.21
C LEU A 29 19.03 9.65 13.07
N ASP A 30 18.11 9.17 13.91
CA ASP A 30 17.29 9.97 14.83
C ASP A 30 17.99 10.27 16.17
N ARG A 31 19.28 9.90 16.30
CA ARG A 31 20.11 10.12 17.50
C ARG A 31 19.57 9.48 18.77
N ARG A 32 18.84 8.37 18.63
CA ARG A 32 18.35 7.55 19.73
C ARG A 32 19.47 6.63 20.27
N PRO A 33 19.36 6.15 21.52
CA PRO A 33 20.36 5.25 22.09
C PRO A 33 20.43 3.92 21.32
N VAL A 34 21.64 3.53 20.89
CA VAL A 34 21.92 2.26 20.22
C VAL A 34 23.15 1.64 20.86
N GLY A 35 23.11 0.33 21.10
CA GLY A 35 24.21 -0.41 21.72
C GLY A 35 25.52 -0.33 20.93
N LEU A 36 26.65 -0.39 21.63
CA LEU A 36 27.99 -0.27 21.02
C LEU A 36 28.25 -1.35 19.94
N ALA A 37 27.77 -2.56 20.17
CA ALA A 37 27.93 -3.66 19.22
C ALA A 37 27.17 -3.38 17.91
N ASP A 38 25.95 -2.85 17.97
CA ASP A 38 25.17 -2.52 16.78
C ASP A 38 25.70 -1.27 16.08
N ARG A 39 26.25 -0.30 16.81
CA ARG A 39 27.02 0.81 16.22
C ARG A 39 28.20 0.32 15.40
N LEU A 40 28.98 -0.64 15.92
CA LEU A 40 30.12 -1.21 15.20
C LEU A 40 29.66 -1.99 13.96
N ARG A 41 28.62 -2.82 14.10
CA ARG A 41 28.04 -3.56 12.96
C ARG A 41 27.49 -2.62 11.90
N TYR A 42 26.81 -1.55 12.30
CA TYR A 42 26.28 -0.55 11.39
C TYR A 42 27.40 0.18 10.66
N TRP A 43 28.47 0.56 11.37
CA TRP A 43 29.66 1.16 10.75
C TRP A 43 30.32 0.23 9.72
N LEU A 44 30.44 -1.07 10.02
CA LEU A 44 30.92 -2.05 9.03
C LEU A 44 29.97 -2.11 7.82
N GLY A 45 28.66 -2.10 8.05
CA GLY A 45 27.65 -2.05 6.99
C GLY A 45 27.77 -0.80 6.13
N GLU A 46 28.08 0.36 6.73
CA GLU A 46 28.32 1.61 6.01
C GLU A 46 29.50 1.48 5.04
N VAL A 47 30.59 0.82 5.46
CA VAL A 47 31.77 0.61 4.61
C VAL A 47 31.51 -0.38 3.47
N PHE A 48 30.84 -1.51 3.75
CA PHE A 48 30.72 -2.61 2.79
C PHE A 48 29.45 -2.60 1.95
N VAL A 49 28.36 -2.00 2.43
CA VAL A 49 27.03 -2.10 1.82
C VAL A 49 26.41 -0.71 1.63
N TYR A 50 26.11 0.01 2.72
CA TYR A 50 25.27 1.22 2.64
C TYR A 50 25.97 2.38 1.94
N GLY A 51 27.25 2.62 2.22
CA GLY A 51 28.06 3.66 1.57
C GLY A 51 28.18 3.43 0.05
N PRO A 52 28.65 2.25 -0.41
CA PRO A 52 28.68 1.92 -1.84
C PRO A 52 27.29 1.99 -2.50
N LEU A 53 26.24 1.54 -1.81
CA LEU A 53 24.87 1.60 -2.29
C LEU A 53 24.38 3.04 -2.46
N LYS A 54 24.57 3.89 -1.44
CA LYS A 54 24.27 5.33 -1.52
C LYS A 54 25.06 6.00 -2.64
N ASN A 55 26.32 5.61 -2.85
CA ASN A 55 27.14 6.13 -3.93
C ASN A 55 26.62 5.75 -5.30
N ASN A 56 26.21 4.49 -5.49
CA ASN A 56 25.59 4.05 -6.73
C ASN A 56 24.28 4.79 -7.03
N LEU A 57 23.50 5.09 -6.00
CA LEU A 57 22.27 5.88 -6.09
C LEU A 57 22.50 7.40 -6.23
N GLY A 58 23.75 7.87 -6.12
CA GLY A 58 24.08 9.31 -6.15
C GLY A 58 23.69 10.07 -4.88
N LEU A 59 23.49 9.37 -3.75
CA LEU A 59 22.96 9.92 -2.49
C LEU A 59 24.01 10.03 -1.37
N SER A 60 25.30 9.81 -1.65
CA SER A 60 26.38 9.80 -0.64
C SER A 60 26.49 11.08 0.20
N HIS A 61 26.13 12.23 -0.38
CA HIS A 61 26.25 13.54 0.26
C HIS A 61 24.90 14.19 0.56
N THR A 62 23.80 13.42 0.50
CA THR A 62 22.46 13.92 0.77
C THR A 62 22.32 14.30 2.25
N ARG A 63 22.10 15.59 2.52
CA ARG A 63 21.88 16.11 3.88
C ARG A 63 20.42 16.13 4.29
N LEU A 64 19.54 16.33 3.31
CA LEU A 64 18.09 16.40 3.48
C LEU A 64 17.46 15.78 2.23
N ALA A 65 16.63 14.76 2.43
CA ALA A 65 15.79 14.21 1.39
C ALA A 65 14.32 14.42 1.80
N ILE A 66 13.52 14.94 0.88
CA ILE A 66 12.10 15.17 1.09
C ILE A 66 11.34 14.49 -0.04
N THR A 67 10.27 13.80 0.31
CA THR A 67 9.31 13.24 -0.64
C THR A 67 7.92 13.83 -0.38
N GLY A 68 7.12 13.95 -1.43
CA GLY A 68 5.77 14.50 -1.42
C GLY A 68 5.14 14.39 -2.80
N GLY A 69 3.88 14.81 -2.93
CA GLY A 69 3.11 14.78 -4.18
C GLY A 69 2.48 13.43 -4.53
N ALA A 70 3.03 12.32 -4.04
CA ALA A 70 2.41 11.01 -4.10
C ALA A 70 2.81 10.17 -2.85
N PRO A 71 1.99 9.20 -2.43
CA PRO A 71 2.35 8.31 -1.34
C PRO A 71 3.63 7.53 -1.64
N LEU A 72 4.52 7.42 -0.65
CA LEU A 72 5.68 6.53 -0.69
C LEU A 72 5.41 5.32 0.20
N GLY A 73 5.76 4.13 -0.28
CA GLY A 73 5.61 2.91 0.51
C GLY A 73 6.44 2.91 1.78
N GLU A 74 5.84 2.41 2.86
CA GLU A 74 6.46 2.35 4.18
C GLU A 74 7.80 1.61 4.15
N ASN A 75 7.85 0.46 3.47
CA ASN A 75 9.07 -0.33 3.31
C ASN A 75 10.16 0.44 2.56
N THR A 76 9.80 1.19 1.52
CA THR A 76 10.74 2.02 0.76
C THR A 76 11.26 3.17 1.63
N PHE A 77 10.36 3.86 2.33
CA PHE A 77 10.71 4.94 3.24
C PHE A 77 11.67 4.46 4.34
N SER A 78 11.32 3.35 5.00
CA SER A 78 12.12 2.74 6.05
C SER A 78 13.45 2.20 5.53
N PHE A 79 13.50 1.64 4.32
CA PHE A 79 14.75 1.21 3.69
C PHE A 79 15.73 2.39 3.54
N TYR A 80 15.31 3.50 2.93
CA TYR A 80 16.20 4.66 2.75
C TYR A 80 16.67 5.24 4.08
N ARG A 81 15.78 5.34 5.07
CA ARG A 81 16.16 5.79 6.42
C ARG A 81 17.12 4.82 7.11
N SER A 82 16.90 3.52 6.96
CA SER A 82 17.74 2.48 7.56
C SER A 82 19.19 2.53 7.07
N ILE A 83 19.44 2.96 5.84
CA ILE A 83 20.81 3.13 5.28
C ILE A 83 21.40 4.52 5.55
N GLY A 84 20.74 5.32 6.38
CA GLY A 84 21.20 6.62 6.86
C GLY A 84 20.83 7.81 5.97
N ILE A 85 19.88 7.67 5.04
CA ILE A 85 19.32 8.83 4.33
C ILE A 85 18.27 9.49 5.23
N ASN A 86 18.44 10.78 5.53
CA ASN A 86 17.43 11.56 6.27
C ASN A 86 16.24 11.91 5.39
N LEU A 87 15.49 10.88 4.97
CA LEU A 87 14.28 10.98 4.17
C LEU A 87 13.09 11.35 5.05
N LYS A 88 12.33 12.33 4.58
CA LYS A 88 11.16 12.89 5.25
C LYS A 88 10.00 13.00 4.28
N GLN A 89 8.79 12.89 4.81
CA GLN A 89 7.58 13.14 4.04
C GLN A 89 7.05 14.55 4.33
N ILE A 90 6.45 15.15 3.30
CA ILE A 90 5.62 16.35 3.40
C ILE A 90 4.29 16.04 2.70
N TYR A 91 3.21 16.62 3.21
CA TYR A 91 1.93 16.59 2.54
C TYR A 91 1.39 17.99 2.32
N GLY A 92 0.79 18.18 1.15
CA GLY A 92 0.02 19.35 0.77
C GLY A 92 -0.26 19.34 -0.71
N GLN A 93 -0.83 20.44 -1.16
CA GLN A 93 -1.31 20.63 -2.52
C GLN A 93 -1.11 22.09 -2.94
N THR A 94 -1.44 22.38 -4.20
CA THR A 94 -1.31 23.74 -4.76
C THR A 94 -2.14 24.74 -3.96
N GLU A 95 -3.34 24.33 -3.56
CA GLU A 95 -4.34 25.13 -2.86
C GLU A 95 -3.92 25.51 -1.44
N CYS A 96 -2.93 24.83 -0.83
CA CYS A 96 -2.37 25.15 0.49
C CYS A 96 -0.89 25.62 0.43
N SER A 97 -0.42 26.07 -0.73
CA SER A 97 0.96 26.54 -0.96
C SER A 97 2.04 25.50 -0.60
N ALA A 98 2.07 24.41 -1.37
CA ALA A 98 3.07 23.33 -1.35
C ALA A 98 2.94 22.29 -0.23
N TYR A 99 2.99 22.67 1.06
CA TYR A 99 2.87 21.69 2.14
C TYR A 99 2.21 22.26 3.42
N ALA A 100 1.28 21.47 3.97
CA ALA A 100 0.58 21.70 5.22
C ALA A 100 1.23 20.96 6.39
N THR A 101 1.86 19.81 6.14
CA THR A 101 2.55 19.01 7.16
C THR A 101 3.97 18.66 6.73
N ARG A 102 4.81 18.33 7.71
CA ARG A 102 6.17 17.85 7.45
C ARG A 102 6.72 17.03 8.61
N HIS A 103 7.54 16.02 8.29
CA HIS A 103 8.36 15.38 9.32
C HIS A 103 9.49 16.28 9.84
N HIS A 104 9.80 16.13 11.12
CA HIS A 104 10.93 16.77 11.78
C HIS A 104 12.15 15.81 11.84
N ASN A 105 13.33 16.34 12.21
CA ASN A 105 14.46 15.46 12.53
C ASN A 105 14.17 14.73 13.84
N GLY A 106 14.46 13.43 13.92
CA GLY A 106 14.18 12.64 15.13
C GLY A 106 12.77 12.06 15.20
N ASP A 107 11.87 12.56 14.35
CA ASP A 107 10.44 12.25 14.35
C ASP A 107 9.89 12.19 12.92
N ALA A 108 10.28 11.12 12.23
CA ALA A 108 9.79 10.80 10.90
C ALA A 108 9.39 9.33 10.87
N ARG A 109 8.12 9.08 10.56
CA ARG A 109 7.51 7.75 10.61
C ARG A 109 7.10 7.32 9.22
N GLN A 110 7.16 6.02 9.00
CA GLN A 110 6.91 5.42 7.69
C GLN A 110 5.46 5.59 7.22
N ASP A 111 4.53 5.60 8.17
CA ASP A 111 3.09 5.54 7.99
C ASP A 111 2.39 6.92 8.07
N THR A 112 3.15 8.00 8.26
CA THR A 112 2.60 9.37 8.40
C THR A 112 3.32 10.36 7.50
N VAL A 113 2.73 11.54 7.32
CA VAL A 113 3.32 12.68 6.61
C VAL A 113 3.79 13.80 7.57
N GLY A 114 3.74 13.51 8.88
CA GLY A 114 4.21 14.40 9.94
C GLY A 114 3.12 15.29 10.53
N PRO A 115 3.47 16.06 11.57
CA PRO A 115 2.55 17.01 12.19
C PRO A 115 2.29 18.24 11.29
N PRO A 116 1.23 19.01 11.59
CA PRO A 116 0.98 20.31 10.98
C PRO A 116 2.19 21.25 11.10
N CYS A 117 2.45 22.01 10.04
CA CYS A 117 3.42 23.10 10.08
C CYS A 117 2.97 24.23 11.02
N GLU A 118 3.91 25.08 11.41
CA GLU A 118 3.61 26.27 12.23
C GLU A 118 2.55 27.15 11.54
N GLY A 119 1.50 27.50 12.29
CA GLY A 119 0.37 28.28 11.79
C GLY A 119 -0.62 27.50 10.91
N VAL A 120 -0.45 26.18 10.75
CA VAL A 120 -1.40 25.31 10.04
C VAL A 120 -2.28 24.57 11.05
N GLU A 121 -3.59 24.68 10.87
CA GLU A 121 -4.58 23.89 11.58
C GLU A 121 -5.09 22.78 10.66
N ILE A 122 -5.20 21.56 11.21
CA ILE A 122 -5.74 20.40 10.50
C ILE A 122 -6.88 19.81 11.32
N ARG A 123 -7.97 19.46 10.64
CA ARG A 123 -9.11 18.75 11.22
C ARG A 123 -9.57 17.67 10.25
N ILE A 124 -9.98 16.52 10.77
CA ILE A 124 -10.66 15.49 9.99
C ILE A 124 -12.17 15.72 10.09
N ALA A 125 -12.85 15.86 8.95
CA ALA A 125 -14.30 15.98 8.89
C ALA A 125 -14.98 14.64 9.23
N ASP A 126 -16.28 14.65 9.53
CA ASP A 126 -17.05 13.42 9.78
C ASP A 126 -17.02 12.44 8.60
N SER A 127 -16.81 12.95 7.38
CA SER A 127 -16.61 12.16 6.16
C SER A 127 -15.23 11.48 6.08
N GLY A 128 -14.31 11.78 6.99
CA GLY A 128 -12.90 11.38 6.92
C GLY A 128 -12.02 12.33 6.09
N GLU A 129 -12.58 13.38 5.49
CA GLU A 129 -11.83 14.35 4.68
C GLU A 129 -10.89 15.21 5.55
N ILE A 130 -9.66 15.41 5.10
CA ILE A 130 -8.69 16.32 5.70
C ILE A 130 -9.09 17.74 5.36
N LEU A 131 -9.29 18.57 6.37
CA LEU A 131 -9.50 20.01 6.22
C LEU A 131 -8.25 20.76 6.70
N VAL A 132 -7.81 21.75 5.92
CA VAL A 132 -6.60 22.53 6.20
C VAL A 132 -6.94 24.01 6.32
N LYS A 133 -6.59 24.65 7.42
CA LYS A 133 -6.63 26.11 7.56
C LYS A 133 -5.22 26.63 7.75
N SER A 134 -4.75 27.42 6.79
CA SER A 134 -3.35 27.87 6.72
C SER A 134 -3.27 29.28 6.14
N PRO A 135 -2.30 30.11 6.58
CA PRO A 135 -1.93 31.35 5.89
C PRO A 135 -1.53 31.13 4.43
N GLY A 136 -1.12 29.91 4.07
CA GLY A 136 -0.77 29.51 2.71
C GLY A 136 -1.96 29.05 1.86
N ASN A 137 -3.19 29.05 2.38
CA ASN A 137 -4.36 28.73 1.56
C ASN A 137 -4.49 29.78 0.44
N PHE A 138 -4.75 29.31 -0.77
CA PHE A 138 -4.93 30.17 -1.94
C PHE A 138 -6.12 31.14 -1.77
N ALA A 139 -6.15 32.19 -2.59
CA ALA A 139 -7.30 33.12 -2.62
C ALA A 139 -8.51 32.56 -3.39
N GLY A 140 -8.34 31.44 -4.11
CA GLY A 140 -9.35 30.83 -4.96
C GLY A 140 -8.89 30.57 -6.39
N TYR A 141 -9.75 29.92 -7.16
CA TYR A 141 -9.51 29.60 -8.56
C TYR A 141 -9.77 30.81 -9.47
N PHE A 142 -8.87 31.04 -10.44
CA PHE A 142 -8.99 32.16 -11.36
C PHE A 142 -10.28 32.08 -12.20
N LYS A 143 -11.12 33.13 -12.11
CA LYS A 143 -12.41 33.23 -12.81
C LYS A 143 -13.40 32.08 -12.51
N ASN A 144 -13.24 31.38 -11.40
CA ASN A 144 -14.15 30.31 -10.99
C ASN A 144 -14.58 30.44 -9.52
N PRO A 145 -15.50 31.38 -9.22
CA PRO A 145 -15.98 31.61 -7.85
C PRO A 145 -16.79 30.44 -7.30
N GLU A 146 -17.45 29.65 -8.16
CA GLU A 146 -18.20 28.45 -7.75
C GLU A 146 -17.27 27.40 -7.15
N ALA A 147 -16.28 26.95 -7.93
CA ALA A 147 -15.30 25.96 -7.47
C ALA A 147 -14.50 26.47 -6.25
N THR A 148 -14.26 27.79 -6.19
CA THR A 148 -13.60 28.41 -5.03
C THR A 148 -14.42 28.20 -3.76
N ARG A 149 -15.73 28.45 -3.79
CA ARG A 149 -16.61 28.28 -2.63
C ARG A 149 -16.83 26.81 -2.27
N GLU A 150 -16.80 25.92 -3.25
CA GLU A 150 -16.86 24.48 -3.02
C GLU A 150 -15.62 23.97 -2.28
N THR A 151 -14.45 24.56 -2.56
CA THR A 151 -13.13 24.12 -2.07
C THR A 151 -12.69 24.86 -0.81
N LEU A 152 -13.01 26.15 -0.67
CA LEU A 152 -12.68 26.98 0.47
C LEU A 152 -13.96 27.39 1.19
N THR A 153 -14.08 26.98 2.45
CA THR A 153 -15.22 27.35 3.30
C THR A 153 -15.14 28.81 3.74
N GLU A 154 -16.27 29.39 4.10
CA GLU A 154 -16.35 30.79 4.53
C GLU A 154 -15.51 31.10 5.79
N ASP A 155 -15.31 30.09 6.66
CA ASP A 155 -14.48 30.17 7.86
C ASP A 155 -12.99 29.85 7.61
N GLY A 156 -12.59 29.70 6.34
CA GLY A 156 -11.20 29.65 5.88
C GLY A 156 -10.58 28.25 5.82
N TRP A 157 -11.37 27.18 5.92
CA TRP A 157 -10.90 25.81 5.75
C TRP A 157 -10.88 25.43 4.28
N LEU A 158 -9.75 24.88 3.85
CA LEU A 158 -9.58 24.21 2.57
C LEU A 158 -10.07 22.77 2.69
N ARG A 159 -11.01 22.40 1.84
CA ARG A 159 -11.42 21.01 1.57
C ARG A 159 -10.41 20.38 0.64
N THR A 160 -9.61 19.45 1.16
CA THR A 160 -8.46 18.93 0.43
C THR A 160 -8.84 17.92 -0.65
N GLY A 161 -10.02 17.31 -0.55
CA GLY A 161 -10.41 16.15 -1.34
C GLY A 161 -9.63 14.88 -1.01
N ASP A 162 -8.83 14.88 0.07
CA ASP A 162 -8.07 13.73 0.57
C ASP A 162 -8.65 13.28 1.91
N ALA A 163 -8.68 11.98 2.14
CA ALA A 163 -9.05 11.37 3.41
C ALA A 163 -7.82 11.09 4.27
N GLY A 164 -7.96 11.26 5.58
CA GLY A 164 -6.85 11.08 6.50
C GLY A 164 -7.27 10.87 7.93
N ILE A 165 -6.30 10.50 8.75
CA ILE A 165 -6.46 10.25 10.19
C ILE A 165 -5.37 11.03 10.91
N MET A 166 -5.73 11.68 12.02
CA MET A 166 -4.75 12.22 12.96
C MET A 166 -4.41 11.14 13.98
N THR A 167 -3.12 10.87 14.16
CA THR A 167 -2.65 9.97 15.22
C THR A 167 -2.72 10.67 16.58
N ASP A 168 -2.77 9.90 17.66
CA ASP A 168 -2.89 10.41 19.04
C ASP A 168 -1.76 11.38 19.43
N ASP A 169 -0.61 11.24 18.79
CA ASP A 169 0.59 12.05 19.01
C ASP A 169 0.75 13.20 18.00
N GLY A 170 -0.27 13.45 17.17
CA GLY A 170 -0.38 14.66 16.35
C GLY A 170 0.20 14.56 14.94
N HIS A 171 0.49 13.36 14.44
CA HIS A 171 0.88 13.18 13.04
C HIS A 171 -0.35 13.00 12.15
N LEU A 172 -0.28 13.52 10.92
CA LEU A 172 -1.27 13.21 9.90
C LEU A 172 -0.87 11.94 9.14
N LYS A 173 -1.83 11.04 8.96
CA LYS A 173 -1.76 9.90 8.05
C LYS A 173 -2.73 10.13 6.90
N VAL A 174 -2.20 10.17 5.68
CA VAL A 174 -3.01 10.32 4.46
C VAL A 174 -3.39 8.93 3.97
N ILE A 175 -4.68 8.73 3.71
CA ILE A 175 -5.25 7.42 3.45
C ILE A 175 -5.54 7.23 1.96
N ASP A 176 -6.42 8.06 1.40
CA ASP A 176 -6.89 7.95 0.02
C ASP A 176 -7.51 9.28 -0.43
N ARG A 177 -8.08 9.36 -1.64
CA ARG A 177 -8.97 10.44 -2.06
C ARG A 177 -10.30 10.30 -1.33
N ALA A 178 -10.85 11.40 -0.82
CA ALA A 178 -12.09 11.39 -0.04
C ALA A 178 -13.27 10.76 -0.81
N ASN A 179 -13.36 10.99 -2.13
CA ASN A 179 -14.39 10.40 -2.99
C ASN A 179 -14.21 8.89 -3.24
N ASP A 180 -13.02 8.35 -3.03
CA ASP A 180 -12.71 6.94 -3.24
C ASP A 180 -12.83 6.13 -1.93
N VAL A 181 -13.01 6.80 -0.79
CA VAL A 181 -13.26 6.17 0.52
C VAL A 181 -14.74 5.81 0.67
N GLY A 182 -15.00 4.60 1.14
CA GLY A 182 -16.34 4.11 1.47
C GLY A 182 -16.45 3.66 2.92
N ALA A 183 -17.51 2.93 3.22
CA ALA A 183 -17.70 2.30 4.52
C ALA A 183 -18.21 0.86 4.36
N LEU A 184 -17.81 -0.01 5.29
CA LEU A 184 -18.45 -1.31 5.47
C LEU A 184 -19.87 -1.10 6.03
N ASN A 185 -20.69 -2.16 6.02
CA ASN A 185 -22.07 -2.11 6.52
C ASN A 185 -22.18 -1.77 8.02
N ASP A 186 -21.13 -1.99 8.79
CA ASP A 186 -21.05 -1.63 10.22
C ASP A 186 -20.54 -0.21 10.46
N GLY A 187 -20.27 0.56 9.40
CA GLY A 187 -19.73 1.92 9.48
C GLY A 187 -18.21 1.99 9.53
N THR A 188 -17.49 0.86 9.54
CA THR A 188 -16.02 0.83 9.48
C THR A 188 -15.52 1.53 8.21
N LEU A 189 -14.50 2.37 8.37
CA LEU A 189 -13.86 3.09 7.27
C LEU A 189 -13.23 2.12 6.24
N PHE A 190 -13.65 2.20 4.98
CA PHE A 190 -13.08 1.39 3.91
C PHE A 190 -12.29 2.26 2.93
N ALA A 191 -10.96 2.15 2.97
CA ALA A 191 -10.05 2.87 2.10
C ALA A 191 -9.38 1.90 1.09
N PRO A 192 -9.92 1.77 -0.13
CA PRO A 192 -9.46 0.74 -1.07
C PRO A 192 -8.02 0.97 -1.53
N GLN A 193 -7.62 2.19 -1.93
CA GLN A 193 -6.26 2.39 -2.46
C GLN A 193 -5.21 2.24 -1.37
N TYR A 194 -5.55 2.53 -0.12
CA TYR A 194 -4.64 2.30 1.00
C TYR A 194 -4.25 0.81 1.10
N ILE A 195 -5.25 -0.09 1.05
CA ILE A 195 -5.06 -1.54 1.09
C ILE A 195 -4.34 -2.03 -0.17
N GLU A 196 -4.77 -1.56 -1.35
CA GLU A 196 -4.18 -1.95 -2.64
C GLU A 196 -2.72 -1.53 -2.77
N ASN A 197 -2.37 -0.33 -2.31
CA ASN A 197 -0.99 0.15 -2.35
C ASN A 197 -0.09 -0.67 -1.43
N LYS A 198 -0.57 -1.03 -0.22
CA LYS A 198 0.15 -1.95 0.66
C LYS A 198 0.47 -3.28 -0.02
N LEU A 199 -0.53 -3.87 -0.69
CA LEU A 199 -0.34 -5.10 -1.45
C LEU A 199 0.61 -4.94 -2.64
N LYS A 200 0.51 -3.83 -3.38
CA LYS A 200 1.38 -3.55 -4.53
C LYS A 200 2.83 -3.25 -4.18
N PHE A 201 3.17 -3.04 -2.91
CA PHE A 201 4.57 -2.97 -2.49
C PHE A 201 5.27 -4.32 -2.50
N PHE A 202 4.53 -5.43 -2.50
CA PHE A 202 5.11 -6.75 -2.69
C PHE A 202 5.44 -6.95 -4.17
N PRO A 203 6.68 -7.33 -4.52
CA PRO A 203 7.13 -7.41 -5.91
C PRO A 203 6.36 -8.44 -6.75
N TYR A 204 5.69 -9.37 -6.09
CA TYR A 204 4.89 -10.44 -6.69
C TYR A 204 3.48 -10.00 -7.09
N ILE A 205 3.02 -8.84 -6.63
CA ILE A 205 1.66 -8.32 -6.85
C ILE A 205 1.75 -7.15 -7.83
N ARG A 206 1.19 -7.36 -9.03
CA ARG A 206 1.14 -6.35 -10.09
C ARG A 206 0.05 -5.33 -9.85
N GLU A 207 -1.14 -5.82 -9.51
CA GLU A 207 -2.33 -5.03 -9.28
C GLU A 207 -3.18 -5.67 -8.18
N ALA A 208 -3.89 -4.84 -7.42
CA ALA A 208 -4.84 -5.29 -6.42
C ALA A 208 -6.11 -4.45 -6.53
N VAL A 209 -7.28 -5.09 -6.34
CA VAL A 209 -8.57 -4.40 -6.27
C VAL A 209 -9.25 -4.78 -4.97
N ALA A 210 -9.27 -3.85 -4.03
CA ALA A 210 -9.98 -3.99 -2.78
C ALA A 210 -11.46 -3.69 -2.97
N LEU A 211 -12.30 -4.53 -2.37
CA LEU A 211 -13.75 -4.49 -2.41
C LEU A 211 -14.25 -4.54 -0.97
N GLY A 212 -15.12 -3.63 -0.57
CA GLY A 212 -15.60 -3.54 0.81
C GLY A 212 -16.72 -2.52 1.02
N ASN A 213 -16.81 -1.50 0.16
CA ASN A 213 -17.86 -0.49 0.28
C ASN A 213 -19.27 -1.12 0.24
N ALA A 214 -20.10 -0.80 1.24
CA ALA A 214 -21.42 -1.39 1.46
C ALA A 214 -21.42 -2.94 1.54
N ARG A 215 -20.36 -3.51 2.13
CA ARG A 215 -20.21 -4.95 2.37
C ARG A 215 -19.85 -5.23 3.83
N ASN A 216 -19.94 -6.50 4.23
CA ASN A 216 -19.73 -6.91 5.63
C ASN A 216 -18.24 -7.02 6.03
N TYR A 217 -17.33 -7.10 5.05
CA TYR A 217 -15.89 -7.23 5.27
C TYR A 217 -15.14 -6.87 3.99
N VAL A 218 -13.83 -6.68 4.08
CA VAL A 218 -12.98 -6.42 2.91
C VAL A 218 -12.58 -7.72 2.23
N THR A 219 -12.63 -7.71 0.90
CA THR A 219 -12.11 -8.77 0.03
C THR A 219 -11.24 -8.17 -1.07
N VAL A 220 -10.32 -8.95 -1.65
CA VAL A 220 -9.39 -8.42 -2.66
C VAL A 220 -9.25 -9.34 -3.88
N PHE A 221 -9.23 -8.74 -5.07
CA PHE A 221 -8.67 -9.37 -6.27
C PHE A 221 -7.19 -9.05 -6.41
N ILE A 222 -6.39 -10.04 -6.78
CA ILE A 222 -4.94 -9.89 -6.93
C ILE A 222 -4.54 -10.33 -8.34
N ASN A 223 -3.79 -9.49 -9.05
CA ASN A 223 -2.99 -9.91 -10.19
C ASN A 223 -1.55 -10.11 -9.75
N ILE A 224 -0.98 -11.27 -10.07
CA ILE A 224 0.45 -11.51 -9.92
C ILE A 224 1.23 -10.73 -10.97
N ASP A 225 2.47 -10.36 -10.64
CA ASP A 225 3.46 -9.92 -11.63
C ASP A 225 4.11 -11.15 -12.27
N LEU A 226 3.89 -11.34 -13.57
CA LEU A 226 4.33 -12.55 -14.27
C LEU A 226 5.85 -12.73 -14.26
N GLU A 227 6.63 -11.65 -14.38
CA GLU A 227 8.09 -11.73 -14.39
C GLU A 227 8.62 -12.08 -13.01
N ALA A 228 8.17 -11.37 -11.97
CA ALA A 228 8.59 -11.63 -10.59
C ALA A 228 8.15 -13.02 -10.12
N MET A 229 6.92 -13.44 -10.46
CA MET A 229 6.40 -14.75 -10.10
C MET A 229 7.07 -15.88 -10.90
N GLY A 230 7.39 -15.66 -12.17
CA GLY A 230 8.15 -16.60 -12.98
C GLY A 230 9.54 -16.87 -12.39
N ASN A 231 10.24 -15.81 -11.98
CA ASN A 231 11.53 -15.94 -11.27
C ASN A 231 11.40 -16.71 -9.94
N PHE A 232 10.31 -16.52 -9.21
CA PHE A 232 10.02 -17.31 -8.00
C PHE A 232 9.79 -18.79 -8.33
N ALA A 233 8.97 -19.08 -9.36
CA ALA A 233 8.66 -20.43 -9.81
C ALA A 233 9.93 -21.18 -10.25
N GLU A 234 10.79 -20.55 -11.05
CA GLU A 234 12.07 -21.14 -11.48
C GLU A 234 12.96 -21.52 -10.28
N ARG A 235 12.99 -20.68 -9.25
CA ARG A 235 13.83 -20.91 -8.06
C ARG A 235 13.38 -22.09 -7.21
N ILE A 236 12.09 -22.40 -7.21
CA ILE A 236 11.54 -23.57 -6.52
C ILE A 236 11.40 -24.79 -7.44
N GLY A 237 11.76 -24.65 -8.73
CA GLY A 237 11.64 -25.71 -9.73
C GLY A 237 10.20 -25.98 -10.17
N LEU A 238 9.32 -24.98 -10.10
CA LEU A 238 7.92 -25.07 -10.50
C LEU A 238 7.78 -24.76 -12.00
N SER A 239 7.34 -25.75 -12.76
CA SER A 239 7.01 -25.59 -14.19
C SER A 239 5.60 -25.02 -14.36
N TYR A 240 5.44 -24.09 -15.30
CA TYR A 240 4.14 -23.51 -15.65
C TYR A 240 4.05 -23.23 -17.16
N SER A 241 2.84 -23.19 -17.71
CA SER A 241 2.61 -22.98 -19.15
C SER A 241 2.31 -21.53 -19.54
N GLY A 242 1.88 -20.71 -18.59
CA GLY A 242 1.55 -19.30 -18.80
C GLY A 242 0.94 -18.65 -17.57
N TYR A 243 0.45 -17.42 -17.71
CA TYR A 243 -0.10 -16.64 -16.60
C TYR A 243 -1.23 -17.37 -15.87
N THR A 244 -2.24 -17.84 -16.62
CA THR A 244 -3.41 -18.51 -16.06
C THR A 244 -3.01 -19.72 -15.23
N ASP A 245 -2.14 -20.59 -15.76
CA ASP A 245 -1.63 -21.75 -15.03
C ASP A 245 -0.85 -21.33 -13.77
N LEU A 246 0.11 -20.42 -13.90
CA LEU A 246 0.95 -19.97 -12.78
C LEU A 246 0.13 -19.33 -11.67
N SER A 247 -0.84 -18.47 -12.02
CA SER A 247 -1.69 -17.74 -11.07
C SER A 247 -2.54 -18.68 -10.19
N GLN A 248 -2.80 -19.90 -10.64
CA GLN A 248 -3.66 -20.87 -9.92
C GLN A 248 -2.87 -21.95 -9.16
N ARG A 249 -1.54 -21.88 -9.15
CA ARG A 249 -0.65 -22.79 -8.40
C ARG A 249 -0.76 -22.57 -6.90
N ASP A 250 -0.71 -23.66 -6.13
CA ASP A 250 -0.80 -23.60 -4.66
C ASP A 250 0.36 -22.81 -4.06
N GLU A 251 1.56 -22.97 -4.60
CA GLU A 251 2.76 -22.25 -4.17
C GLU A 251 2.64 -20.73 -4.36
N VAL A 252 1.91 -20.31 -5.40
CA VAL A 252 1.62 -18.90 -5.66
C VAL A 252 0.58 -18.39 -4.66
N TYR A 253 -0.50 -19.13 -4.42
CA TYR A 253 -1.49 -18.77 -3.41
C TYR A 253 -0.88 -18.69 -2.01
N ASP A 254 0.04 -19.60 -1.65
CA ASP A 254 0.73 -19.58 -0.35
C ASP A 254 1.62 -18.35 -0.18
N LEU A 255 2.35 -17.95 -1.23
CA LEU A 255 3.16 -16.74 -1.21
C LEU A 255 2.29 -15.48 -1.11
N ILE A 256 1.23 -15.41 -1.90
CA ILE A 256 0.29 -14.28 -1.87
C ILE A 256 -0.43 -14.21 -0.53
N ARG A 257 -0.83 -15.34 0.04
CA ARG A 257 -1.43 -15.43 1.38
C ARG A 257 -0.52 -14.80 2.42
N GLN A 258 0.78 -15.14 2.43
CA GLN A 258 1.74 -14.57 3.38
C GLN A 258 1.83 -13.04 3.24
N ASN A 259 1.85 -12.52 2.01
CA ASN A 259 1.86 -11.07 1.76
C ASN A 259 0.57 -10.40 2.26
N VAL A 260 -0.59 -11.03 2.06
CA VAL A 260 -1.89 -10.51 2.55
C VAL A 260 -1.97 -10.58 4.08
N GLU A 261 -1.46 -11.64 4.70
CA GLU A 261 -1.36 -11.76 6.16
C GLU A 261 -0.47 -10.67 6.77
N GLU A 262 0.66 -10.36 6.12
CA GLU A 262 1.54 -9.26 6.54
C GLU A 262 0.83 -7.90 6.45
N VAL A 263 0.06 -7.65 5.39
CA VAL A 263 -0.77 -6.44 5.26
C VAL A 263 -1.83 -6.39 6.36
N ASN A 264 -2.49 -7.51 6.66
CA ASN A 264 -3.48 -7.58 7.72
C ASN A 264 -2.90 -7.31 9.10
N GLN A 265 -1.69 -7.80 9.39
CA GLN A 265 -0.97 -7.51 10.64
C GLN A 265 -0.58 -6.03 10.75
N ASP A 266 -0.28 -5.39 9.62
CA ASP A 266 0.03 -3.98 9.61
C ASP A 266 -1.21 -3.11 9.80
N LEU A 267 -2.36 -3.53 9.25
CA LEU A 267 -3.65 -2.87 9.47
C LEU A 267 -4.09 -2.88 10.94
N THR A 268 -3.75 -3.92 11.73
CA THR A 268 -4.12 -3.96 13.16
C THR A 268 -3.37 -2.95 14.02
N ARG A 269 -2.29 -2.36 13.50
CA ARG A 269 -1.54 -1.31 14.21
C ARG A 269 -2.29 0.02 14.27
N ASP A 270 -3.29 0.21 13.41
CA ASP A 270 -4.10 1.42 13.36
C ASP A 270 -5.54 1.09 13.77
N SER A 271 -5.97 1.62 14.92
CA SER A 271 -7.30 1.34 15.47
C SER A 271 -8.44 1.74 14.53
N ASN A 272 -8.22 2.69 13.61
CA ASN A 272 -9.23 3.14 12.67
C ASN A 272 -9.33 2.26 11.41
N LEU A 273 -8.32 1.41 11.17
CA LEU A 273 -8.23 0.55 9.99
C LEU A 273 -8.15 -0.94 10.32
N ALA A 274 -8.01 -1.29 11.59
CA ALA A 274 -7.94 -2.68 12.07
C ALA A 274 -9.16 -3.50 11.61
N SER A 275 -10.36 -2.92 11.65
CA SER A 275 -11.59 -3.59 11.19
C SER A 275 -11.69 -3.75 9.67
N SER A 276 -10.76 -3.16 8.91
CA SER A 276 -10.71 -3.22 7.44
C SER A 276 -9.75 -4.29 6.92
N GLN A 277 -9.37 -5.24 7.77
CA GLN A 277 -8.58 -6.41 7.41
C GLN A 277 -9.25 -7.22 6.27
N ILE A 278 -8.40 -7.72 5.38
CA ILE A 278 -8.80 -8.54 4.23
C ILE A 278 -9.22 -9.90 4.75
N ARG A 279 -10.49 -10.24 4.58
CA ARG A 279 -11.03 -11.53 5.02
C ARG A 279 -10.87 -12.61 3.97
N ARG A 280 -10.98 -12.25 2.68
CA ARG A 280 -10.91 -13.22 1.57
C ARG A 280 -10.27 -12.61 0.34
N PHE A 281 -9.58 -13.42 -0.45
CA PHE A 281 -8.99 -12.97 -1.71
C PHE A 281 -9.05 -14.05 -2.79
N ILE A 282 -8.92 -13.61 -4.04
CA ILE A 282 -8.76 -14.45 -5.23
C ILE A 282 -7.55 -13.92 -6.01
N VAL A 283 -6.75 -14.83 -6.57
CA VAL A 283 -5.77 -14.48 -7.60
C VAL A 283 -6.44 -14.66 -8.97
N LEU A 284 -6.56 -13.57 -9.72
CA LEU A 284 -7.22 -13.58 -11.03
C LEU A 284 -6.40 -14.39 -12.04
N HIS A 285 -7.08 -15.13 -12.92
CA HIS A 285 -6.49 -15.96 -13.98
C HIS A 285 -5.96 -15.17 -15.18
N LYS A 286 -6.21 -13.87 -15.24
CA LYS A 286 -5.67 -12.94 -16.24
C LYS A 286 -5.35 -11.60 -15.61
N GLU A 287 -4.46 -10.83 -16.25
CA GLU A 287 -4.22 -9.44 -15.87
C GLU A 287 -5.43 -8.54 -16.21
N LEU A 288 -5.66 -7.53 -15.37
CA LEU A 288 -6.56 -6.44 -15.70
C LEU A 288 -5.96 -5.59 -16.83
N ASP A 289 -6.77 -5.32 -17.85
CA ASP A 289 -6.33 -4.65 -19.07
C ASP A 289 -7.13 -3.36 -19.35
N ALA A 290 -6.46 -2.38 -19.95
CA ALA A 290 -7.10 -1.14 -20.37
C ALA A 290 -7.96 -1.32 -21.63
N ASP A 291 -7.58 -2.23 -22.54
CA ASP A 291 -8.33 -2.54 -23.76
C ASP A 291 -9.62 -3.31 -23.44
N ASP A 292 -9.63 -4.07 -22.34
CA ASP A 292 -10.83 -4.70 -21.77
C ASP A 292 -11.71 -3.72 -20.97
N GLY A 293 -11.27 -2.46 -20.83
CA GLY A 293 -11.98 -1.41 -20.09
C GLY A 293 -11.88 -1.51 -18.57
N GLU A 294 -11.06 -2.42 -18.03
CA GLU A 294 -10.90 -2.65 -16.59
C GLU A 294 -9.99 -1.60 -15.95
N LEU A 295 -9.02 -1.13 -16.72
CA LEU A 295 -8.12 -0.05 -16.36
C LEU A 295 -8.30 1.16 -17.28
N THR A 296 -7.95 2.35 -16.82
CA THR A 296 -7.66 3.48 -17.71
C THR A 296 -6.33 3.24 -18.43
N ARG A 297 -6.03 4.02 -19.47
CA ARG A 297 -4.70 4.02 -20.13
C ARG A 297 -3.57 4.42 -19.17
N THR A 298 -3.88 5.15 -18.10
CA THR A 298 -2.95 5.47 -17.00
C THR A 298 -2.90 4.39 -15.93
N ARG A 299 -3.50 3.22 -16.17
CA ARG A 299 -3.60 2.06 -15.27
C ARG A 299 -4.36 2.31 -13.97
N LYS A 300 -5.29 3.28 -13.94
CA LYS A 300 -6.24 3.43 -12.82
C LYS A 300 -7.37 2.42 -12.97
N VAL A 301 -7.70 1.70 -11.90
CA VAL A 301 -8.81 0.74 -11.88
C VAL A 301 -10.15 1.44 -12.08
N ARG A 302 -10.97 0.96 -13.03
CA ARG A 302 -12.35 1.41 -13.25
C ARG A 302 -13.30 0.58 -12.40
N ARG A 303 -13.41 0.92 -11.12
CA ARG A 303 -14.09 0.10 -10.08
C ARG A 303 -15.52 -0.28 -10.41
N GLU A 304 -16.33 0.64 -10.93
CA GLU A 304 -17.72 0.37 -11.31
C GLU A 304 -17.79 -0.72 -12.39
N PHE A 305 -16.99 -0.57 -13.44
CA PHE A 305 -16.90 -1.54 -14.53
C PHE A 305 -16.35 -2.90 -14.07
N VAL A 306 -15.30 -2.90 -13.23
CA VAL A 306 -14.76 -4.14 -12.63
C VAL A 306 -15.82 -4.80 -11.75
N GLY A 307 -16.58 -4.03 -10.98
CA GLY A 307 -17.69 -4.51 -10.14
C GLY A 307 -18.77 -5.22 -10.94
N GLU A 308 -19.14 -4.67 -12.10
CA GLU A 308 -20.13 -5.26 -13.00
C GLU A 308 -19.60 -6.51 -13.72
N LYS A 309 -18.41 -6.39 -14.34
CA LYS A 309 -17.79 -7.48 -15.13
C LYS A 309 -17.49 -8.71 -14.28
N TYR A 310 -16.98 -8.50 -13.07
CA TYR A 310 -16.57 -9.57 -12.16
C TYR A 310 -17.61 -9.90 -11.09
N ARG A 311 -18.87 -9.48 -11.26
CA ARG A 311 -19.93 -9.68 -10.26
C ARG A 311 -20.03 -11.11 -9.74
N LYS A 312 -19.90 -12.13 -10.62
CA LYS A 312 -19.90 -13.55 -10.22
C LYS A 312 -18.79 -13.87 -9.21
N LEU A 313 -17.57 -13.35 -9.43
CA LEU A 313 -16.45 -13.54 -8.50
C LEU A 313 -16.65 -12.78 -7.20
N ILE A 314 -17.19 -11.56 -7.28
CA ILE A 314 -17.49 -10.73 -6.11
C ILE A 314 -18.54 -11.42 -5.24
N ASP A 315 -19.63 -11.89 -5.83
CA ASP A 315 -20.69 -12.58 -5.08
C ASP A 315 -20.16 -13.85 -4.41
N ALA A 316 -19.28 -14.59 -5.09
CA ALA A 316 -18.64 -15.76 -4.51
C ALA A 316 -17.70 -15.41 -3.34
N LEU A 317 -16.92 -14.32 -3.45
CA LEU A 317 -16.10 -13.78 -2.36
C LEU A 317 -16.93 -13.43 -1.11
N TYR A 318 -18.21 -13.09 -1.26
CA TYR A 318 -19.13 -12.82 -0.14
C TYR A 318 -20.04 -14.00 0.24
N SER A 319 -19.79 -15.19 -0.30
CA SER A 319 -20.52 -16.45 -0.02
C SER A 319 -19.64 -17.48 0.69
N ASP A 320 -20.13 -18.69 0.97
CA ASP A 320 -19.31 -19.77 1.56
C ASP A 320 -18.51 -20.58 0.51
N GLN A 321 -18.57 -20.22 -0.77
CA GLN A 321 -17.88 -20.93 -1.86
C GLN A 321 -16.35 -20.87 -1.69
N GLN A 322 -15.67 -21.97 -1.98
CA GLN A 322 -14.20 -22.04 -1.95
C GLN A 322 -13.56 -21.98 -3.34
N HIS A 323 -14.37 -22.15 -4.39
CA HIS A 323 -13.94 -22.24 -5.79
C HIS A 323 -14.98 -21.57 -6.67
N VAL A 324 -14.55 -20.97 -7.78
CA VAL A 324 -15.43 -20.34 -8.76
C VAL A 324 -14.90 -20.57 -10.17
N GLU A 325 -15.68 -21.27 -10.97
CA GLU A 325 -15.42 -21.39 -12.40
C GLU A 325 -15.74 -20.07 -13.12
N VAL A 326 -14.79 -19.59 -13.91
CA VAL A 326 -14.95 -18.43 -14.78
C VAL A 326 -14.56 -18.78 -16.19
N GLU A 327 -15.37 -18.32 -17.13
CA GLU A 327 -15.03 -18.29 -18.54
C GLU A 327 -14.80 -16.83 -18.91
N SER A 328 -13.64 -16.53 -19.48
CA SER A 328 -13.29 -15.18 -19.93
C SER A 328 -12.99 -15.21 -21.41
N GLU A 329 -13.63 -14.33 -22.17
CA GLU A 329 -13.20 -14.04 -23.53
C GLU A 329 -11.84 -13.36 -23.48
N VAL A 330 -10.88 -13.91 -24.21
CA VAL A 330 -9.56 -13.32 -24.43
C VAL A 330 -9.45 -13.00 -25.91
N THR A 331 -9.06 -11.76 -26.19
CA THR A 331 -8.69 -11.35 -27.55
C THR A 331 -7.18 -11.54 -27.70
N PHE A 332 -6.76 -12.45 -28.57
CA PHE A 332 -5.35 -12.71 -28.85
C PHE A 332 -4.75 -11.56 -29.67
N GLU A 333 -3.41 -11.49 -29.73
CA GLU A 333 -2.68 -10.45 -30.47
C GLU A 333 -3.02 -10.40 -31.97
N ASP A 334 -3.49 -11.52 -32.53
CA ASP A 334 -3.96 -11.62 -33.92
C ASP A 334 -5.41 -11.12 -34.13
N GLY A 335 -6.05 -10.63 -33.07
CA GLY A 335 -7.43 -10.16 -33.06
C GLY A 335 -8.49 -11.26 -32.98
N SER A 336 -8.09 -12.54 -32.89
CA SER A 336 -9.02 -13.64 -32.67
C SER A 336 -9.55 -13.64 -31.24
N LYS A 337 -10.82 -14.02 -31.06
CA LYS A 337 -11.45 -14.18 -29.75
C LYS A 337 -11.50 -15.66 -29.40
N GLY A 338 -10.99 -16.03 -28.23
CA GLY A 338 -11.18 -17.35 -27.63
C GLY A 338 -11.75 -17.24 -26.23
N SER A 339 -12.18 -18.36 -25.64
CA SER A 339 -12.53 -18.42 -24.23
C SER A 339 -11.47 -19.18 -23.43
N ILE A 340 -11.06 -18.60 -22.30
CA ILE A 340 -10.24 -19.28 -21.29
C ILE A 340 -11.15 -19.57 -20.11
N SER A 341 -11.30 -20.85 -19.78
CA SER A 341 -11.94 -21.29 -18.55
C SER A 341 -10.88 -21.49 -17.47
N ALA A 342 -11.15 -20.99 -16.27
CA ALA A 342 -10.31 -21.20 -15.09
C ALA A 342 -11.19 -21.48 -13.87
N ASP A 343 -10.74 -22.38 -13.01
CA ASP A 343 -11.31 -22.57 -11.67
C ASP A 343 -10.48 -21.77 -10.67
N LEU A 344 -11.06 -20.70 -10.13
CA LEU A 344 -10.39 -19.80 -9.20
C LEU A 344 -10.63 -20.24 -7.76
N LYS A 345 -9.53 -20.38 -7.01
CA LYS A 345 -9.58 -20.64 -5.57
C LYS A 345 -9.93 -19.37 -4.81
N ILE A 346 -10.83 -19.48 -3.85
CA ILE A 346 -11.13 -18.42 -2.88
C ILE A 346 -10.41 -18.74 -1.59
N TYR A 347 -9.42 -17.92 -1.25
CA TYR A 347 -8.73 -18.07 0.02
C TYR A 347 -9.43 -17.26 1.11
N SER A 348 -9.60 -17.86 2.29
CA SER A 348 -10.20 -17.22 3.45
C SER A 348 -9.15 -17.08 4.56
N LEU A 349 -9.06 -15.89 5.15
CA LEU A 349 -8.08 -15.52 6.16
C LEU A 349 -8.74 -15.42 7.53
N GLN A 350 -7.98 -15.73 8.58
CA GLN A 350 -8.39 -15.39 9.94
C GLN A 350 -8.05 -13.93 10.20
N VAL A 351 -9.04 -13.20 10.71
CA VAL A 351 -8.93 -11.77 11.04
C VAL A 351 -8.69 -11.67 12.54
N GLU A 352 -7.66 -10.93 12.94
CA GLU A 352 -7.34 -10.71 14.37
C GLU A 352 -8.48 -9.94 15.04
N GLY A 353 -8.89 -10.37 16.25
CA GLY A 353 -10.02 -9.77 16.97
C GLY A 353 -11.40 -10.35 16.63
N SER A 354 -11.51 -11.31 15.69
CA SER A 354 -12.71 -12.13 15.57
C SER A 354 -12.82 -13.05 16.79
N ALA A 355 -13.58 -12.62 17.80
CA ALA A 355 -13.92 -13.44 18.94
C ALA A 355 -14.64 -14.71 18.45
N THR A 356 -13.91 -15.81 18.34
CA THR A 356 -14.50 -17.15 18.30
C THR A 356 -15.11 -17.39 19.66
N GLY A 357 -16.42 -17.15 19.76
CA GLY A 357 -17.22 -17.62 20.88
C GLY A 357 -16.99 -19.11 21.03
N SER A 358 -16.23 -19.50 22.04
CA SER A 358 -16.13 -20.90 22.46
C SER A 358 -17.53 -21.36 22.81
N PRO A 359 -17.99 -22.53 22.31
CA PRO A 359 -19.28 -23.06 22.72
C PRO A 359 -19.17 -23.36 24.21
N GLY A 360 -19.88 -22.58 25.02
CA GLY A 360 -19.97 -22.80 26.46
C GLY A 360 -20.39 -24.24 26.70
N THR A 361 -19.50 -25.01 27.33
CA THR A 361 -19.84 -26.31 27.88
C THR A 361 -20.92 -26.10 28.92
N ALA A 362 -22.12 -26.56 28.61
CA ALA A 362 -23.17 -26.77 29.58
C ALA A 362 -22.67 -27.78 30.63
N SER A 363 -22.72 -27.36 31.88
CA SER A 363 -22.71 -28.22 33.07
C SER A 363 -23.64 -27.63 34.10
#